data_AF-A0A495XZV8-F1
#
_entry.id   AF-A0A495XZV8-F1
#
_cell.length_a   1.000
_cell.length_b   1.000
_cell.length_c   1.000
_cell.angle_alpha   90.00
_cell.angle_beta   90.00
_cell.angle_gamma   90.00
#
_symmetry.space_group_name_H-M   'P 1'
#
loop_
_entity.id
_entity.type
_entity.pdbx_description
1 polymer ?
#
loop_
_entity_poly.entity_id
_entity_poly.type
_entity_poly.pdbx_seq_one_letter_code
_entity_poly.pdbx_strand_id
1 'polypeptide(L)'
;MPRETTDRPDAAVDDDSVDDPAARADTDADDEATDAPEAGGPASFPDIAGLRYEQAREELVGIVATLEAGQAPLEDSMRLWRRGEALAAHCAQWLDGAQAEIEQATGRAR
;
A
#
# COMPACT_ATOMS: atom_id res chain seq x y z
N MET A 1 -22.50 32.45 19.81
CA MET A 1 -21.57 31.64 20.61
C MET A 1 -20.44 32.56 21.07
N PRO A 2 -20.31 32.90 22.36
CA PRO A 2 -19.21 33.75 22.82
C PRO A 2 -17.89 32.98 22.69
N ARG A 3 -16.88 33.66 22.13
CA ARG A 3 -15.51 33.16 21.96
C ARG A 3 -14.74 33.44 23.25
N GLU A 4 -14.35 32.40 23.97
CA GLU A 4 -13.39 32.51 25.05
C GLU A 4 -11.99 32.72 24.45
N THR A 5 -11.52 33.96 24.54
CA THR A 5 -10.12 34.33 24.49
C THR A 5 -9.49 33.90 25.81
N THR A 6 -8.61 32.90 25.76
CA THR A 6 -7.55 32.75 26.77
C THR A 6 -6.23 33.05 26.10
N ASP A 7 -5.81 34.29 26.36
CA ASP A 7 -4.48 34.84 26.22
C ASP A 7 -3.54 34.09 27.17
N ARG A 8 -2.47 33.48 26.66
CA ARG A 8 -1.38 32.95 27.48
C ARG A 8 -0.09 33.66 27.07
N PRO A 9 0.53 34.46 27.95
CA PRO A 9 1.66 35.28 27.56
C PRO A 9 2.94 34.46 27.36
N ASP A 10 3.74 35.02 26.47
CA ASP A 10 5.09 34.70 26.05
C ASP A 10 6.05 34.60 27.24
N ALA A 11 6.75 33.47 27.34
CA ALA A 11 7.88 33.30 28.26
C ALA A 11 9.06 32.84 27.41
N ALA A 12 9.86 33.82 27.00
CA ALA A 12 11.21 33.62 26.52
C ALA A 12 12.03 32.84 27.55
N VAL A 13 12.68 31.77 27.10
CA VAL A 13 13.84 31.19 27.75
C VAL A 13 14.88 31.00 26.65
N ASP A 14 15.84 31.92 26.63
CA ASP A 14 17.14 31.74 26.00
C ASP A 14 18.07 30.96 26.94
N ASP A 15 19.14 30.37 26.36
CA ASP A 15 20.32 29.75 26.98
C ASP A 15 20.18 28.24 27.27
N ASP A 16 20.97 27.31 26.74
CA ASP A 16 22.39 27.32 26.41
C ASP A 16 22.72 26.26 25.33
N SER A 17 23.72 26.55 24.51
CA SER A 17 24.30 25.65 23.51
C SER A 17 25.04 24.51 24.19
N VAL A 18 24.75 23.25 23.81
CA VAL A 18 25.78 22.20 23.85
C VAL A 18 25.63 21.28 22.64
N ASP A 19 26.38 21.59 21.58
CA ASP A 19 26.81 20.61 20.59
C ASP A 19 28.23 20.18 21.00
N ASP A 20 28.39 18.95 21.47
CA ASP A 20 29.69 18.26 21.52
C ASP A 20 29.52 16.87 20.89
N PRO A 21 29.99 16.66 19.65
CA PRO A 21 29.75 15.42 18.90
C PRO A 21 30.83 14.33 19.11
N ALA A 22 31.54 14.29 20.24
CA ALA A 22 32.68 13.38 20.40
C ALA A 22 32.72 12.62 21.74
N ALA A 23 31.79 11.68 21.94
CA ALA A 23 31.92 10.41 22.69
C ALA A 23 30.49 9.94 23.04
N ARG A 24 30.00 8.76 22.65
CA ARG A 24 30.52 7.43 23.02
C ARG A 24 30.14 6.42 21.94
N ALA A 25 31.14 5.71 21.44
CA ALA A 25 30.97 4.45 20.75
C ALA A 25 30.66 3.33 21.77
N ASP A 26 30.34 2.15 21.23
CA ASP A 26 30.15 0.86 21.90
C ASP A 26 28.72 0.54 22.33
N THR A 27 27.86 0.31 21.32
CA THR A 27 26.92 -0.81 21.41
C THR A 27 27.46 -1.90 20.49
N ASP A 28 28.12 -2.88 21.10
CA ASP A 28 28.43 -4.16 20.49
C ASP A 28 27.18 -4.76 19.85
N ALA A 29 27.42 -5.34 18.69
CA ALA A 29 26.45 -6.10 17.92
C ALA A 29 25.95 -7.29 18.73
N ASP A 30 24.64 -7.35 18.94
CA ASP A 30 23.90 -8.59 18.70
C ASP A 30 22.94 -8.29 17.56
N ASP A 31 23.48 -8.38 16.35
CA ASP A 31 22.75 -8.54 15.09
C ASP A 31 22.11 -9.94 15.12
N GLU A 32 21.15 -10.14 16.01
CA GLU A 32 20.19 -11.23 15.85
C GLU A 32 19.13 -10.72 14.88
N ALA A 33 19.52 -10.67 13.61
CA ALA A 33 18.60 -10.72 12.50
C ALA A 33 17.75 -11.97 12.71
N THR A 34 16.63 -11.77 13.40
CA THR A 34 15.63 -12.79 13.61
C THR A 34 15.22 -13.25 12.23
N ASP A 35 15.54 -14.51 11.91
CA ASP A 35 15.01 -15.28 10.78
C ASP A 35 13.51 -15.50 11.01
N ALA A 36 12.77 -14.40 11.07
CA ALA A 36 11.34 -14.41 10.91
C ALA A 36 11.11 -14.90 9.48
N PRO A 37 10.16 -15.82 9.24
CA PRO A 37 9.87 -16.25 7.89
C PRO A 37 9.43 -15.01 7.12
N GLU A 38 10.28 -14.53 6.22
CA GLU A 38 9.97 -13.50 5.25
C GLU A 38 8.60 -13.84 4.68
N ALA A 39 7.58 -13.08 5.07
CA ALA A 39 6.19 -13.32 4.71
C ALA A 39 5.99 -12.99 3.23
N GLY A 40 6.65 -13.73 2.34
CA GLY A 40 6.68 -13.62 0.88
C GLY A 40 6.82 -12.18 0.40
N GLY A 41 8.01 -11.80 -0.07
CA GLY A 41 8.18 -10.58 -0.87
C GLY A 41 7.10 -10.44 -1.96
N PRO A 42 6.83 -9.23 -2.47
CA PRO A 42 5.67 -8.97 -3.32
C PRO A 42 5.63 -9.97 -4.46
N ALA A 43 4.66 -10.89 -4.41
CA ALA A 43 4.46 -11.84 -5.48
C ALA A 43 4.07 -11.02 -6.72
N SER A 44 5.02 -10.88 -7.65
CA SER A 44 4.79 -10.21 -8.91
C SER A 44 4.12 -11.21 -9.86
N PHE A 45 3.02 -10.80 -10.47
CA PHE A 45 2.24 -11.60 -11.42
C PHE A 45 2.37 -11.00 -12.83
N PRO A 46 3.53 -11.16 -13.49
CA PRO A 46 3.82 -10.49 -14.77
C PRO A 46 2.90 -10.97 -15.91
N ASP A 47 2.30 -12.15 -15.77
CA ASP A 47 1.33 -12.71 -16.71
C ASP A 47 0.04 -11.88 -16.80
N ILE A 48 -0.34 -11.19 -15.72
CA ILE A 48 -1.56 -10.36 -15.67
C ILE A 48 -1.50 -9.22 -16.68
N ALA A 49 -0.31 -8.65 -16.91
CA ALA A 49 -0.14 -7.52 -17.84
C ALA A 49 -0.56 -7.86 -19.29
N GLY A 50 -0.53 -9.15 -19.66
CA GLY A 50 -0.96 -9.62 -20.98
C GLY A 50 -2.45 -9.94 -21.09
N LEU A 51 -3.22 -9.86 -20.00
CA LEU A 51 -4.63 -10.22 -19.99
C LEU A 51 -5.52 -9.10 -20.54
N ARG A 52 -6.52 -9.48 -21.35
CA ARG A 52 -7.63 -8.58 -21.69
C ARG A 52 -8.54 -8.41 -20.47
N TYR A 53 -9.27 -7.30 -20.41
CA TYR A 53 -10.21 -6.99 -19.31
C TYR A 53 -11.13 -8.16 -18.95
N GLU A 54 -11.78 -8.77 -19.94
CA GLU A 54 -12.72 -9.89 -19.70
C GLU A 54 -12.04 -11.10 -19.08
N GLN A 55 -10.82 -11.42 -19.50
CA GLN A 55 -10.04 -12.55 -18.98
C GLN A 55 -9.59 -12.29 -17.54
N ALA A 56 -9.08 -11.08 -17.28
CA ALA A 56 -8.68 -10.68 -15.93
C ALA A 56 -9.89 -10.67 -14.96
N ARG A 57 -11.06 -10.20 -15.43
CA ARG A 57 -12.30 -10.20 -14.65
C ARG A 57 -12.79 -11.63 -14.36
N GLU A 58 -12.78 -12.51 -15.35
CA GLU A 58 -13.20 -13.91 -15.18
C GLU A 58 -12.32 -14.63 -14.16
N GLU A 59 -11.00 -14.44 -14.25
CA GLU A 59 -10.06 -15.00 -13.29
C GLU A 59 -10.28 -14.45 -11.87
N LEU A 60 -10.48 -13.13 -11.73
CA LEU A 60 -10.77 -12.49 -10.46
C LEU A 60 -12.03 -13.08 -9.80
N VAL A 61 -13.10 -13.28 -10.58
CA VAL A 61 -14.34 -13.90 -10.08
C VAL A 61 -14.08 -15.33 -9.59
N GLY A 62 -13.28 -16.11 -10.31
CA GLY A 62 -12.90 -17.46 -9.88
C GLY A 62 -12.09 -17.48 -8.58
N ILE A 63 -11.16 -16.53 -8.41
CA ILE A 63 -10.40 -16.36 -7.17
C ILE A 63 -11.32 -15.99 -6.00
N VAL A 64 -12.20 -15.01 -6.19
CA VAL A 64 -13.17 -14.60 -5.15
C VAL A 64 -14.04 -15.78 -4.73
N ALA A 65 -14.61 -16.51 -5.70
CA ALA A 65 -15.44 -17.68 -5.40
C ALA A 65 -14.67 -18.76 -4.61
N THR A 66 -13.39 -18.96 -4.91
CA THR A 66 -12.53 -19.92 -4.19
C THR A 66 -12.26 -19.46 -2.76
N LEU A 67 -11.98 -18.17 -2.56
CA LEU A 67 -11.76 -17.59 -1.23
C LEU A 67 -13.03 -17.64 -0.38
N GLU A 68 -14.19 -17.31 -0.96
CA GLU A 68 -15.49 -17.35 -0.28
C GLU A 68 -15.91 -18.76 0.14
N ALA A 69 -15.50 -19.79 -0.61
CA ALA A 69 -15.75 -21.17 -0.22
C ALA A 69 -15.00 -21.57 1.07
N GLY A 70 -13.90 -20.88 1.41
CA GLY A 70 -13.16 -21.08 2.67
C GLY A 70 -12.46 -22.44 2.80
N GLN A 71 -12.20 -23.11 1.66
CA GLN A 71 -11.69 -24.49 1.64
C GLN A 71 -10.18 -24.58 1.39
N ALA A 72 -9.55 -23.46 1.03
CA ALA A 72 -8.13 -23.40 0.73
C ALA A 72 -7.29 -23.26 2.02
N PRO A 73 -6.11 -23.91 2.11
CA PRO A 73 -5.11 -23.63 3.14
C PRO A 73 -4.79 -22.13 3.26
N LEU A 74 -4.34 -21.67 4.42
CA LEU A 74 -4.03 -20.25 4.66
C LEU A 74 -3.03 -19.70 3.64
N GLU A 75 -1.95 -20.42 3.38
CA GLU A 75 -0.91 -20.01 2.42
C GLU A 75 -1.47 -19.87 0.99
N ASP A 76 -2.32 -20.81 0.57
CA ASP A 76 -3.01 -20.74 -0.71
C ASP A 76 -3.99 -19.58 -0.77
N SER A 77 -4.73 -19.33 0.32
CA SER A 77 -5.65 -18.19 0.44
C SER A 77 -4.90 -16.86 0.35
N MET A 78 -3.72 -16.74 0.96
CA MET A 78 -2.88 -15.55 0.85
C MET A 78 -2.35 -15.33 -0.57
N ARG A 79 -1.94 -16.40 -1.26
CA ARG A 79 -1.51 -16.31 -2.67
C ARG A 79 -2.66 -15.91 -3.59
N LEU A 80 -3.84 -16.51 -3.41
CA LEU A 80 -5.06 -16.19 -4.14
C LEU A 80 -5.46 -14.73 -3.93
N TRP A 81 -5.45 -14.25 -2.68
CA TRP A 81 -5.74 -12.85 -2.36
C TRP A 81 -4.78 -11.89 -3.07
N ARG A 82 -3.46 -12.10 -2.96
CA ARG A 82 -2.45 -11.24 -3.62
C ARG A 82 -2.64 -11.18 -5.13
N ARG A 83 -2.98 -12.32 -5.76
CA ARG A 83 -3.28 -12.37 -7.19
C ARG A 83 -4.58 -11.65 -7.53
N GLY A 84 -5.61 -11.82 -6.70
CA GLY A 84 -6.88 -11.10 -6.82
C GLY A 84 -6.68 -9.57 -6.79
N GLU A 85 -5.87 -9.07 -5.86
CA GLU A 85 -5.51 -7.64 -5.79
C GLU A 85 -4.82 -7.16 -7.08
N ALA A 86 -3.88 -7.95 -7.61
CA ALA A 86 -3.19 -7.61 -8.85
C ALA A 86 -4.14 -7.60 -10.07
N LEU A 87 -5.08 -8.55 -10.15
CA LEU A 87 -6.10 -8.58 -11.20
C LEU A 87 -7.08 -7.40 -11.09
N ALA A 88 -7.48 -7.02 -9.87
CA ALA A 88 -8.34 -5.89 -9.62
C ALA A 88 -7.67 -4.58 -10.05
N ALA A 89 -6.40 -4.39 -9.68
CA ALA A 89 -5.61 -3.22 -10.10
C ALA A 89 -5.45 -3.13 -11.63
N HIS A 90 -5.27 -4.27 -12.32
CA HIS A 90 -5.23 -4.32 -13.79
C HIS A 90 -6.58 -3.96 -14.41
N CYS A 91 -7.68 -4.50 -13.88
CA CYS A 91 -9.03 -4.16 -14.34
C CYS A 91 -9.32 -2.65 -14.18
N ALA A 92 -8.93 -2.06 -13.04
CA ALA A 92 -9.11 -0.63 -12.78
C ALA A 92 -8.36 0.22 -13.82
N GLN A 93 -7.08 -0.08 -14.09
CA GLN A 93 -6.29 0.64 -15.10
C GLN A 93 -6.92 0.59 -16.49
N TRP A 94 -7.48 -0.55 -16.88
CA TRP A 94 -8.22 -0.70 -18.15
C TRP A 94 -9.44 0.23 -18.22
N LEU A 95 -10.23 0.28 -17.15
CA LEU A 95 -11.44 1.12 -17.09
C LEU A 95 -11.10 2.61 -17.04
N ASP A 96 -10.05 2.98 -16.29
CA ASP A 96 -9.56 4.35 -16.23
C ASP A 96 -9.10 4.83 -17.62
N GLY A 97 -8.38 4.00 -18.36
CA GLY A 97 -7.98 4.28 -19.74
C GLY A 97 -9.18 4.49 -20.67
N ALA A 98 -10.14 3.57 -20.63
CA ALA A 98 -11.35 3.67 -21.45
C ALA A 98 -12.18 4.93 -21.11
N GLN A 99 -12.27 5.27 -19.83
CA GLN A 99 -12.94 6.49 -19.37
C GLN A 99 -12.23 7.74 -19.89
N ALA A 100 -10.90 7.79 -19.80
CA ALA A 100 -10.12 8.90 -20.32
C ALA A 100 -10.29 9.10 -21.84
N GLU A 101 -10.41 8.01 -22.61
CA GLU A 101 -10.72 8.08 -24.05
C GLU A 101 -12.10 8.69 -24.31
N ILE A 102 -13.12 8.30 -23.54
CA ILE A 102 -14.48 8.84 -23.65
C ILE A 102 -14.52 10.33 -23.30
N GLU A 103 -13.81 10.74 -22.25
CA GLU A 103 -13.75 12.14 -21.82
C GLU A 103 -13.11 13.03 -22.88
N GLN A 104 -12.03 12.56 -23.51
CA GLN A 104 -11.38 13.22 -24.64
C GLN A 104 -12.31 13.31 -25.85
N ALA A 105 -12.96 12.20 -26.22
CA ALA A 105 -13.87 12.16 -27.37
C ALA A 105 -15.12 13.05 -27.19
N THR A 106 -15.60 13.20 -25.95
CA THR A 106 -16.81 13.98 -25.64
C THR A 106 -16.53 15.42 -25.22
N GLY A 107 -15.27 15.85 -25.13
CA GLY A 107 -14.87 17.19 -24.69
C GLY A 107 -15.30 17.50 -23.25
N ARG A 108 -15.49 16.46 -22.43
CA ARG A 108 -15.91 16.55 -21.02
C ARG A 108 -14.74 16.63 -20.05
N ALA A 109 -13.50 16.51 -20.55
CA ALA A 109 -12.30 16.85 -19.80
C ALA A 109 -12.37 18.34 -19.43
N ARG A 110 -12.80 18.65 -18.21
CA ARG A 110 -13.04 20.00 -17.73
C ARG A 110 -12.26 20.25 -16.45
#